data_AF-A0A6B0WCZ3-F1
#
_entry.id   AF-A0A6B0WCZ3-F1
#
_cell.length_a   1.000
_cell.length_b   1.000
_cell.length_c   1.000
_cell.angle_alpha   90.00
_cell.angle_beta   90.00
_cell.angle_gamma   90.00
#
_symmetry.space_group_name_H-M   'P 1'
#
loop_
_entity.id
_entity.type
_entity.pdbx_description
1 polymer ?
#
loop_
_entity_poly.entity_id
_entity_poly.type
_entity_poly.pdbx_seq_one_letter_code
_entity_poly.pdbx_strand_id
1 'polypeptide(L)'
;MKAQHVLGFALAGLVGFMAPVAASAQSGDGADAGVTYAKDIAPILQRSCQQCHRPASVAPMSLLTYEEVRPWARAIKMRTGLRSQRGAMPPWFVERDLGIQHFKDDPSLSEEEIEKIAIWADNGAPLGNRADLPPPIDFGDANEWAIGEPDLILESPMVTVPAAAPDKWTSLGTIPTGLTEDRYVAAVEVKEFNDIPPDATGDTVGGRYVFHHMTYGAVMPEGADVESATRFPVHEVGRNADIFPEVAGRLLPAGSHLELETAHLHSNGRETQAHLKFAFKLHPKGYAPEISHSRTFVGNGVDIDIKPNQADQELHAYRVLDTHTKILSFEPHQHAPGMRMCVEAIWGLIIETLMCVGYDHNCVKQYIY
;
A
#
# COMPACT_ATOMS: atom_id res chain seq x y z
N MET A 1 85.68 -43.12 -9.86
CA MET A 1 85.62 -41.89 -9.02
C MET A 1 84.15 -41.47 -9.00
N LYS A 2 83.37 -41.41 -7.92
CA LYS A 2 83.60 -41.36 -6.48
C LYS A 2 82.60 -42.32 -5.79
N ALA A 3 82.99 -42.83 -4.63
CA ALA A 3 82.18 -43.64 -3.73
C ALA A 3 81.20 -42.78 -2.91
N GLN A 4 80.11 -43.37 -2.40
CA GLN A 4 79.76 -43.32 -0.96
C GLN A 4 78.58 -44.24 -0.57
N HIS A 5 78.69 -44.71 0.67
CA HIS A 5 77.92 -45.71 1.41
C HIS A 5 76.52 -45.23 1.86
N VAL A 6 75.51 -46.13 1.83
CA VAL A 6 74.82 -46.81 2.97
C VAL A 6 74.06 -45.88 3.93
N LEU A 7 72.74 -46.10 4.08
CA LEU A 7 72.06 -46.43 5.36
C LEU A 7 70.55 -46.63 5.14
N GLY A 8 70.02 -47.80 5.51
CA GLY A 8 68.60 -47.99 5.75
C GLY A 8 68.23 -47.55 7.16
N PHE A 9 67.01 -47.06 7.37
CA PHE A 9 66.42 -46.93 8.69
C PHE A 9 64.93 -47.26 8.67
N ALA A 10 64.53 -47.95 9.73
CA ALA A 10 63.28 -48.64 9.95
C ALA A 10 62.11 -47.72 10.35
N LEU A 11 60.90 -48.24 10.14
CA LEU A 11 59.63 -47.79 10.70
C LEU A 11 59.70 -47.61 12.23
N ALA A 12 59.18 -46.49 12.73
CA ALA A 12 58.63 -46.38 14.07
C ALA A 12 57.30 -45.63 14.00
N GLY A 13 56.21 -46.33 14.32
CA GLY A 13 54.86 -45.79 14.36
C GLY A 13 54.63 -44.90 15.59
N LEU A 14 53.89 -43.82 15.40
CA LEU A 14 53.24 -43.09 16.48
C LEU A 14 51.73 -43.10 16.20
N VAL A 15 51.02 -43.97 16.91
CA VAL A 15 49.56 -43.93 17.04
C VAL A 15 49.26 -42.81 18.03
N GLY A 16 48.90 -41.64 17.51
CA GLY A 16 48.42 -40.51 18.31
C GLY A 16 47.00 -40.76 18.77
N PHE A 17 46.81 -40.95 20.08
CA PHE A 17 45.51 -40.98 20.74
C PHE A 17 44.87 -39.57 20.65
N MET A 18 43.95 -39.35 19.72
CA MET A 18 43.09 -38.16 19.73
C MET A 18 42.01 -38.34 20.80
N ALA A 19 42.14 -37.63 21.91
CA ALA A 19 41.05 -37.47 22.87
C ALA A 19 39.92 -36.65 22.24
N PRO A 20 38.63 -37.02 22.41
CA PRO A 20 37.54 -36.19 21.94
C PRO A 20 37.48 -34.93 22.82
N VAL A 21 37.76 -33.77 22.21
CA VAL A 21 37.39 -32.49 22.80
C VAL A 21 35.87 -32.47 22.82
N ALA A 22 35.29 -32.59 24.01
CA ALA A 22 33.88 -32.31 24.21
C ALA A 22 33.62 -30.88 23.76
N ALA A 23 32.95 -30.73 22.61
CA ALA A 23 32.41 -29.47 22.18
C ALA A 23 31.33 -29.09 23.18
N SER A 24 31.70 -28.29 24.18
CA SER A 24 30.76 -27.54 24.99
C SER A 24 29.97 -26.66 24.03
N ALA A 25 28.73 -27.04 23.75
CA ALA A 25 27.78 -26.15 23.12
C ALA A 25 27.70 -24.90 24.01
N GLN A 26 28.29 -23.80 23.56
CA GLN A 26 27.95 -22.48 24.07
C GLN A 26 26.49 -22.26 23.68
N SER A 27 25.58 -22.62 24.59
CA SER A 27 24.28 -21.98 24.68
C SER A 27 24.56 -20.50 24.86
N GLY A 28 24.44 -19.75 23.76
CA GLY A 28 24.50 -18.30 23.80
C GLY A 28 23.36 -17.81 24.67
N ASP A 29 23.69 -17.23 25.81
CA ASP A 29 22.84 -16.29 26.52
C ASP A 29 22.72 -15.02 25.66
N GLY A 30 21.92 -15.11 24.60
CA GLY A 30 21.34 -13.97 23.91
C GLY A 30 19.92 -13.77 24.43
N ALA A 31 19.46 -12.53 24.52
CA ALA A 31 18.11 -12.14 24.91
C ALA A 31 17.00 -12.60 23.92
N ASP A 32 17.22 -13.72 23.24
CA ASP A 32 16.70 -14.10 21.93
C ASP A 32 15.71 -15.28 21.98
N ALA A 33 15.43 -15.82 23.17
CA ALA A 33 14.55 -16.97 23.36
C ALA A 33 13.09 -16.61 23.71
N GLY A 34 12.71 -15.33 23.64
CA GLY A 34 11.48 -14.82 24.26
C GLY A 34 10.38 -14.30 23.32
N VAL A 35 10.65 -14.08 22.03
CA VAL A 35 9.65 -13.47 21.13
C VAL A 35 8.61 -14.51 20.73
N THR A 36 7.34 -14.21 20.98
CA THR A 36 6.23 -15.11 20.69
C THR A 36 5.15 -14.43 19.86
N TYR A 37 4.36 -15.23 19.14
CA TYR A 37 3.26 -14.70 18.35
C TYR A 37 2.27 -13.95 19.24
N ALA A 38 1.81 -14.57 20.33
CA ALA A 38 0.74 -14.04 21.15
C ALA A 38 1.07 -12.66 21.75
N LYS A 39 2.27 -12.54 22.32
CA LYS A 39 2.69 -11.33 23.03
C LYS A 39 3.24 -10.25 22.12
N ASP A 40 4.06 -10.62 21.14
CA ASP A 40 4.92 -9.67 20.43
C ASP A 40 4.49 -9.43 18.99
N ILE A 41 4.02 -10.45 18.27
CA ILE A 41 3.74 -10.34 16.82
C ILE A 41 2.27 -10.03 16.53
N ALA A 42 1.34 -10.63 17.27
CA ALA A 42 -0.10 -10.42 17.07
C ALA A 42 -0.50 -8.94 17.16
N PRO A 43 0.00 -8.12 18.12
CA PRO A 43 -0.29 -6.69 18.15
C PRO A 43 0.24 -5.93 16.92
N ILE A 44 1.41 -6.32 16.40
CA ILE A 44 2.03 -5.69 15.21
C ILE A 44 1.17 -5.98 13.98
N LEU A 45 0.78 -7.25 13.79
CA LEU A 45 -0.05 -7.66 12.66
C LEU A 45 -1.46 -7.07 12.74
N GLN A 46 -2.06 -7.02 13.93
CA GLN A 46 -3.36 -6.37 14.15
C GLN A 46 -3.36 -4.92 13.68
N ARG A 47 -2.37 -4.13 14.11
CA ARG A 47 -2.27 -2.71 13.75
C ARG A 47 -1.96 -2.50 12.27
N SER A 48 -1.03 -3.28 11.72
CA SER A 48 -0.35 -2.91 10.46
C SER A 48 -0.74 -3.80 9.27
N CYS A 49 -1.29 -4.99 9.50
CA CYS A 49 -1.50 -5.99 8.46
C CYS A 49 -2.97 -6.43 8.33
N GLN A 50 -3.69 -6.60 9.44
CA GLN A 50 -5.00 -7.25 9.42
C GLN A 50 -6.10 -6.43 8.71
N GLN A 51 -5.93 -5.11 8.54
CA GLN A 51 -6.84 -4.31 7.72
C GLN A 51 -6.94 -4.84 6.27
N CYS A 52 -5.80 -5.29 5.72
CA CYS A 52 -5.72 -5.89 4.39
C CYS A 52 -5.82 -7.42 4.44
N HIS A 53 -5.23 -8.04 5.47
CA HIS A 53 -5.16 -9.48 5.66
C HIS A 53 -6.31 -10.04 6.52
N ARG A 54 -7.52 -9.85 6.00
CA ARG A 54 -8.77 -10.38 6.57
C ARG A 54 -9.67 -10.91 5.45
N PRO A 55 -10.65 -11.77 5.76
CA PRO A 55 -11.63 -12.22 4.78
C PRO A 55 -12.32 -11.06 4.06
N ALA A 56 -12.68 -11.27 2.79
CA ALA A 56 -13.28 -10.25 1.91
C ALA A 56 -12.50 -8.92 1.80
N SER A 57 -11.17 -8.95 2.00
CA SER A 57 -10.29 -7.79 1.80
C SER A 57 -9.30 -8.03 0.65
N VAL A 58 -8.34 -7.11 0.49
CA VAL A 58 -7.44 -7.05 -0.68
C VAL A 58 -6.33 -8.10 -0.66
N ALA A 59 -5.94 -8.63 0.50
CA ALA A 59 -4.87 -9.60 0.57
C ALA A 59 -5.34 -11.04 0.26
N PRO A 60 -4.50 -11.89 -0.35
CA PRO A 60 -4.88 -13.24 -0.75
C PRO A 60 -4.98 -14.24 0.42
N MET A 61 -4.55 -13.85 1.62
CA MET A 61 -4.56 -14.66 2.83
C MET A 61 -4.91 -13.87 4.08
N SER A 62 -5.60 -14.53 5.00
CA SER A 62 -5.92 -14.02 6.34
C SER A 62 -4.70 -14.08 7.26
N LEU A 63 -4.54 -13.09 8.13
CA LEU A 63 -3.53 -13.03 9.20
C LEU A 63 -4.20 -12.76 10.56
N LEU A 64 -5.44 -13.24 10.75
CA LEU A 64 -6.23 -12.99 11.95
C LEU A 64 -5.86 -13.93 13.11
N THR A 65 -5.60 -15.19 12.81
CA THR A 65 -5.27 -16.24 13.80
C THR A 65 -3.84 -16.75 13.65
N TYR A 66 -3.29 -17.32 14.72
CA TYR A 66 -1.93 -17.90 14.68
C TYR A 66 -1.82 -19.00 13.62
N GLU A 67 -2.84 -19.85 13.51
CA GLU A 67 -2.89 -20.96 12.58
C GLU A 67 -2.81 -20.49 11.13
N GLU A 68 -3.45 -19.35 10.82
CA GLU A 68 -3.37 -18.71 9.51
C GLU A 68 -2.04 -18.00 9.29
N VAL A 69 -1.47 -17.36 10.32
CA VAL A 69 -0.21 -16.59 10.21
C VAL A 69 1.02 -17.48 10.10
N ARG A 70 1.08 -18.57 10.88
CA ARG A 70 2.28 -19.41 11.04
C ARG A 70 2.89 -19.90 9.71
N PRO A 71 2.12 -20.39 8.72
CA PRO A 71 2.68 -20.81 7.43
C PRO A 71 3.42 -19.69 6.68
N TRP A 72 3.07 -18.43 6.95
CA TRP A 72 3.62 -17.26 6.27
C TRP A 72 4.80 -16.62 7.01
N ALA A 73 5.25 -17.13 8.16
CA ALA A 73 6.27 -16.49 8.99
C ALA A 73 7.53 -16.06 8.21
N ARG A 74 8.06 -16.95 7.34
CA ARG A 74 9.21 -16.64 6.48
C ARG A 74 8.91 -15.55 5.46
N ALA A 75 7.71 -15.56 4.88
CA ALA A 75 7.29 -14.54 3.92
C ALA A 75 7.09 -13.18 4.61
N ILE A 76 6.47 -13.17 5.80
CA ILE A 76 6.28 -11.96 6.62
C ILE A 76 7.65 -11.36 6.96
N LYS A 77 8.61 -12.15 7.45
CA LYS A 77 9.99 -11.69 7.69
C LYS A 77 10.60 -11.07 6.43
N MET A 78 10.51 -11.76 5.30
CA MET A 78 11.08 -11.28 4.05
C MET A 78 10.45 -9.95 3.62
N ARG A 79 9.12 -9.85 3.64
CA ARG A 79 8.37 -8.67 3.17
C ARG A 79 8.52 -7.46 4.09
N THR A 80 8.54 -7.67 5.40
CA THR A 80 8.76 -6.59 6.38
C THR A 80 10.20 -6.09 6.36
N GLY A 81 11.17 -6.96 6.11
CA GLY A 81 12.58 -6.59 5.96
C GLY A 81 12.89 -5.71 4.74
N LEU A 82 12.01 -5.65 3.74
CA LEU A 82 12.16 -4.79 2.56
C LEU A 82 11.97 -3.30 2.86
N ARG A 83 11.33 -2.94 3.99
CA ARG A 83 11.11 -1.54 4.42
C ARG A 83 10.43 -0.70 3.34
N SER A 84 11.14 0.24 2.74
CA SER A 84 10.63 1.16 1.73
C SER A 84 10.71 0.61 0.30
N GLN A 85 11.21 -0.61 0.10
CA GLN A 85 11.39 -1.18 -1.23
C GLN A 85 10.11 -1.81 -1.79
N ARG A 86 10.07 -1.94 -3.12
CA ARG A 86 8.99 -2.61 -3.85
C ARG A 86 8.67 -3.99 -3.27
N GLY A 87 7.38 -4.24 -3.05
CA GLY A 87 6.89 -5.48 -2.47
C GLY A 87 7.04 -5.59 -0.95
N ALA A 88 7.38 -4.52 -0.25
CA ALA A 88 7.38 -4.48 1.21
C ALA A 88 5.97 -4.61 1.80
N MET A 89 5.91 -5.11 3.04
CA MET A 89 4.69 -5.16 3.85
C MET A 89 4.94 -4.52 5.23
N PRO A 90 4.01 -3.70 5.75
CA PRO A 90 2.88 -3.13 5.03
C PRO A 90 3.36 -2.30 3.82
N PRO A 91 2.52 -2.13 2.78
CA PRO A 91 2.90 -1.40 1.58
C PRO A 91 2.99 0.10 1.90
N TRP A 92 4.11 0.49 2.50
CA TRP A 92 4.40 1.84 2.96
C TRP A 92 5.85 2.16 2.62
N PHE A 93 6.05 2.97 1.60
CA PHE A 93 7.35 3.05 0.93
C PHE A 93 8.15 4.30 1.29
N VAL A 94 7.77 5.00 2.37
CA VAL A 94 8.49 6.19 2.84
C VAL A 94 9.93 5.86 3.21
N GLU A 95 10.86 6.63 2.65
CA GLU A 95 12.25 6.59 3.09
C GLU A 95 12.39 7.27 4.45
N ARG A 96 12.98 6.53 5.39
CA ARG A 96 13.22 7.03 6.74
C ARG A 96 14.28 8.11 6.74
N ASP A 97 14.16 9.02 7.71
CA ASP A 97 15.13 10.09 7.98
C ASP A 97 15.31 11.11 6.84
N LEU A 98 14.33 11.20 5.93
CA LEU A 98 14.34 12.12 4.80
C LEU A 98 13.04 12.92 4.71
N GLY A 99 13.15 14.24 4.92
CA GLY A 99 12.02 15.15 4.78
C GLY A 99 10.93 14.91 5.84
N ILE A 100 9.66 14.92 5.42
CA ILE A 100 8.50 14.72 6.29
C ILE A 100 8.42 13.26 6.72
N GLN A 101 8.27 13.03 8.02
CA GLN A 101 8.26 11.69 8.63
C GLN A 101 6.99 11.41 9.46
N HIS A 102 6.11 12.40 9.60
CA HIS A 102 4.85 12.27 10.31
C HIS A 102 3.72 12.26 9.29
N PHE A 103 2.98 11.16 9.26
CA PHE A 103 1.86 10.97 8.36
C PHE A 103 0.63 10.58 9.14
N LYS A 104 -0.52 10.99 8.62
CA LYS A 104 -1.80 10.49 9.11
C LYS A 104 -1.93 8.99 8.77
N ASP A 105 -2.39 8.21 9.74
CA ASP A 105 -2.67 6.77 9.58
C ASP A 105 -1.46 5.92 9.14
N ASP A 106 -0.25 6.28 9.58
CA ASP A 106 1.02 5.59 9.27
C ASP A 106 1.02 4.12 9.75
N PRO A 107 1.02 3.12 8.83
CA PRO A 107 1.02 1.71 9.18
C PRO A 107 2.44 1.15 9.38
N SER A 108 3.50 1.96 9.28
CA SER A 108 4.88 1.47 9.23
C SER A 108 5.30 0.70 10.48
N LEU A 109 6.30 -0.17 10.29
CA LEU A 109 6.88 -0.98 11.34
C LEU A 109 8.18 -0.36 11.81
N SER A 110 8.32 -0.08 13.10
CA SER A 110 9.59 0.34 13.69
C SER A 110 10.70 -0.71 13.46
N GLU A 111 11.97 -0.30 13.54
CA GLU A 111 13.09 -1.26 13.39
C GLU A 111 13.03 -2.39 14.44
N GLU A 112 12.61 -2.07 15.67
CA GLU A 112 12.40 -3.07 16.72
C GLU A 112 11.31 -4.09 16.36
N GLU A 113 10.21 -3.65 15.74
CA GLU A 113 9.14 -4.54 15.29
C GLU A 113 9.58 -5.44 14.14
N ILE A 114 10.34 -4.90 13.18
CA ILE A 114 10.93 -5.68 12.09
C ILE A 114 11.88 -6.74 12.66
N GLU A 115 12.71 -6.37 13.63
CA GLU A 115 13.63 -7.29 14.31
C GLU A 115 12.89 -8.39 15.08
N LYS A 116 11.84 -8.05 15.85
CA LYS A 116 11.00 -9.05 16.53
C LYS A 116 10.37 -10.03 15.55
N ILE A 117 9.83 -9.56 14.43
CA ILE A 117 9.27 -10.42 13.38
C ILE A 117 10.35 -11.36 12.83
N ALA A 118 11.56 -10.85 12.59
CA ALA A 118 12.67 -11.65 12.09
C ALA A 118 13.07 -12.75 13.08
N ILE A 119 13.29 -12.39 14.35
CA ILE A 119 13.63 -13.32 15.43
C ILE A 119 12.54 -14.38 15.60
N TRP A 120 11.27 -13.97 15.67
CA TRP A 120 10.15 -14.89 15.80
C TRP A 120 10.09 -15.90 14.65
N ALA A 121 10.27 -15.44 13.41
CA ALA A 121 10.27 -16.32 12.25
C ALA A 121 11.46 -17.30 12.25
N ASP A 122 12.66 -16.83 12.62
CA ASP A 122 13.87 -17.65 12.69
C ASP A 122 13.83 -18.70 13.81
N ASN A 123 13.15 -18.38 14.91
CA ASN A 123 12.92 -19.29 16.03
C ASN A 123 11.79 -20.31 15.79
N GLY A 124 11.30 -20.44 14.55
CA GLY A 124 10.27 -21.41 14.18
C GLY A 124 8.84 -20.95 14.47
N ALA A 125 8.63 -19.63 14.60
CA ALA A 125 7.35 -18.98 14.79
C ALA A 125 6.55 -19.49 16.01
N PRO A 126 7.11 -19.46 17.23
CA PRO A 126 6.42 -19.98 18.42
C PRO A 126 5.15 -19.18 18.75
N LEU A 127 4.08 -19.89 19.14
CA LEU A 127 2.81 -19.27 19.55
C LEU A 127 2.96 -18.45 20.85
N GLY A 128 3.64 -19.00 21.85
CA GLY A 128 3.65 -18.45 23.21
C GLY A 128 2.38 -18.76 24.00
N ASN A 129 2.12 -17.95 25.02
CA ASN A 129 0.94 -18.09 25.87
C ASN A 129 -0.27 -17.41 25.23
N ARG A 130 -1.33 -18.19 24.93
CA ARG A 130 -2.56 -17.65 24.33
C ARG A 130 -3.26 -16.59 25.18
N ALA A 131 -3.03 -16.57 26.50
CA ALA A 131 -3.59 -15.54 27.37
C ALA A 131 -2.99 -14.14 27.13
N ASP A 132 -1.84 -14.05 26.44
CA ASP A 132 -1.19 -12.79 26.09
C ASP A 132 -1.70 -12.22 24.76
N LEU A 133 -2.60 -12.93 24.05
CA LEU A 133 -3.17 -12.45 22.80
C LEU A 133 -3.96 -11.15 23.02
N PRO A 134 -3.78 -10.13 22.16
CA PRO A 134 -4.65 -8.98 22.18
C PRO A 134 -6.09 -9.40 21.79
N PRO A 135 -7.12 -8.68 22.27
CA PRO A 135 -8.48 -8.88 21.80
C PRO A 135 -8.56 -8.79 20.27
N PRO A 136 -9.36 -9.64 19.60
CA PRO A 136 -9.57 -9.51 18.16
C PRO A 136 -10.14 -8.14 17.80
N ILE A 137 -9.69 -7.58 16.68
CA ILE A 137 -10.29 -6.36 16.12
C ILE A 137 -11.66 -6.70 15.55
N ASP A 138 -12.66 -5.92 15.94
CA ASP A 138 -13.94 -5.88 15.23
C ASP A 138 -13.80 -4.93 14.04
N PHE A 139 -13.91 -5.47 12.83
CA PHE A 139 -13.76 -4.71 11.59
C PHE A 139 -15.08 -4.09 11.09
N GLY A 140 -16.19 -4.31 11.82
CA GLY A 140 -17.52 -3.92 11.38
C GLY A 140 -18.04 -4.78 10.22
N ASP A 141 -19.23 -4.45 9.73
CA ASP A 141 -19.78 -5.08 8.52
C ASP A 141 -18.97 -4.62 7.30
N ALA A 142 -18.61 -5.54 6.39
CA ALA A 142 -17.93 -5.19 5.15
C ALA A 142 -18.73 -4.19 4.29
N ASN A 143 -20.04 -4.08 4.50
CA ASN A 143 -20.92 -3.11 3.84
C ASN A 143 -20.99 -1.75 4.55
N GLU A 144 -20.48 -1.62 5.78
CA GLU A 144 -20.41 -0.34 6.49
C GLU A 144 -19.33 0.57 5.91
N TRP A 145 -19.59 1.87 5.94
CA TRP A 145 -18.71 2.90 5.42
C TRP A 145 -17.80 3.44 6.53
N ALA A 146 -16.49 3.52 6.26
CA ALA A 146 -15.51 4.09 7.17
C ALA A 146 -15.72 5.59 7.42
N ILE A 147 -16.41 6.28 6.50
CA ILE A 147 -16.79 7.70 6.62
C ILE A 147 -18.04 7.93 7.49
N GLY A 148 -18.58 6.88 8.12
CA GLY A 148 -19.88 6.91 8.79
C GLY A 148 -21.05 6.88 7.78
N GLU A 149 -22.26 7.21 8.22
CA GLU A 149 -23.44 7.23 7.34
C GLU A 149 -23.25 8.26 6.20
N PRO A 150 -23.21 7.83 4.91
CA PRO A 150 -23.07 8.74 3.78
C PRO A 150 -24.34 9.58 3.57
N ASP A 151 -24.16 10.82 3.14
CA ASP A 151 -25.28 11.71 2.78
C ASP A 151 -25.75 11.51 1.32
N LEU A 152 -24.88 10.93 0.48
CA LEU A 152 -25.15 10.62 -0.92
C LEU A 152 -24.40 9.34 -1.31
N ILE A 153 -25.08 8.42 -2.01
CA ILE A 153 -24.48 7.23 -2.62
C ILE A 153 -24.84 7.21 -4.09
N LEU A 154 -23.84 7.12 -4.96
CA LEU A 154 -23.99 6.97 -6.41
C LEU A 154 -23.43 5.61 -6.85
N GLU A 155 -24.08 4.95 -7.80
CA GLU A 155 -23.71 3.61 -8.24
C GLU A 155 -23.33 3.61 -9.72
N SER A 156 -22.19 3.00 -10.05
CA SER A 156 -21.80 2.80 -11.45
C SER A 156 -22.69 1.78 -12.14
N PRO A 157 -22.73 1.79 -13.48
CA PRO A 157 -23.22 0.64 -14.24
C PRO A 157 -22.48 -0.64 -13.83
N MET A 158 -23.20 -1.76 -13.88
CA MET A 158 -22.61 -3.09 -13.75
C MET A 158 -21.70 -3.38 -14.94
N VAL A 159 -20.51 -3.91 -14.67
CA VAL A 159 -19.58 -4.41 -15.68
C VAL A 159 -19.43 -5.93 -15.54
N THR A 160 -19.19 -6.60 -16.65
CA THR A 160 -18.81 -8.02 -16.69
C THR A 160 -17.38 -8.12 -17.19
N VAL A 161 -16.50 -8.71 -16.38
CA VAL A 161 -15.09 -8.91 -16.72
C VAL A 161 -14.83 -10.40 -16.89
N PRO A 162 -14.34 -10.85 -18.06
CA PRO A 162 -14.02 -12.26 -18.28
C PRO A 162 -12.92 -12.77 -17.36
N ALA A 163 -12.88 -14.09 -17.15
CA ALA A 163 -11.86 -14.76 -16.33
C ALA A 163 -10.42 -14.47 -16.76
N ALA A 164 -10.19 -14.34 -18.06
CA ALA A 164 -8.89 -14.01 -18.62
C ALA A 164 -9.08 -13.12 -19.86
N ALA A 165 -8.65 -11.88 -19.76
CA ALA A 165 -8.63 -10.89 -20.83
C ALA A 165 -7.48 -9.89 -20.60
N PRO A 166 -7.00 -9.21 -21.64
CA PRO A 166 -6.15 -8.04 -21.48
C PRO A 166 -6.84 -6.94 -20.67
N ASP A 167 -6.05 -6.09 -20.03
CA ASP A 167 -6.57 -4.90 -19.34
C ASP A 167 -7.41 -4.03 -20.28
N LYS A 168 -8.50 -3.50 -19.75
CA LYS A 168 -9.43 -2.64 -20.50
C LYS A 168 -9.56 -1.28 -19.83
N TRP A 169 -9.30 -0.22 -20.59
CA TRP A 169 -9.61 1.15 -20.21
C TRP A 169 -10.89 1.59 -20.89
N THR A 170 -11.89 2.01 -20.11
CA THR A 170 -13.18 2.45 -20.66
C THR A 170 -13.83 3.50 -19.78
N SER A 171 -14.51 4.47 -20.39
CA SER A 171 -15.47 5.29 -19.66
C SER A 171 -16.69 4.43 -19.29
N LEU A 172 -17.29 4.73 -18.13
CA LEU A 172 -18.57 4.16 -17.70
C LEU A 172 -19.71 5.20 -17.73
N GLY A 173 -19.49 6.34 -18.39
CA GLY A 173 -20.50 7.39 -18.56
C GLY A 173 -20.67 8.28 -17.32
N THR A 174 -21.85 8.86 -17.17
CA THR A 174 -22.15 9.82 -16.11
C THR A 174 -23.35 9.41 -15.27
N ILE A 175 -23.34 9.71 -13.97
CA ILE A 175 -24.44 9.45 -13.03
C ILE A 175 -24.95 10.79 -12.49
N PRO A 176 -26.24 11.15 -12.65
CA PRO A 176 -26.77 12.38 -12.04
C PRO A 176 -26.62 12.33 -10.51
N THR A 177 -26.09 13.40 -9.91
CA THR A 177 -25.93 13.46 -8.44
C THR A 177 -27.27 13.64 -7.71
N GLY A 178 -28.27 14.21 -8.38
CA GLY A 178 -29.57 14.55 -7.79
C GLY A 178 -29.54 15.76 -6.84
N LEU A 179 -28.40 16.43 -6.70
CA LEU A 179 -28.29 17.63 -5.85
C LEU A 179 -29.06 18.81 -6.45
N THR A 180 -29.81 19.50 -5.59
CA THR A 180 -30.57 20.71 -5.94
C THR A 180 -29.92 22.00 -5.45
N GLU A 181 -28.86 21.89 -4.65
CA GLU A 181 -28.04 22.99 -4.16
C GLU A 181 -26.57 22.57 -4.10
N ASP A 182 -25.66 23.54 -4.17
CA ASP A 182 -24.22 23.33 -4.05
C ASP A 182 -23.86 22.77 -2.67
N ARG A 183 -23.06 21.71 -2.63
CA ARG A 183 -22.62 21.08 -1.38
C ARG A 183 -21.13 20.84 -1.38
N TYR A 184 -20.48 21.04 -0.24
CA TYR A 184 -19.08 20.66 -0.07
C TYR A 184 -18.95 19.25 0.49
N VAL A 185 -18.08 18.46 -0.11
CA VAL A 185 -17.75 17.10 0.31
C VAL A 185 -16.68 17.16 1.40
N ALA A 186 -16.96 16.49 2.53
CA ALA A 186 -16.06 16.32 3.67
C ALA A 186 -15.26 15.01 3.57
N ALA A 187 -15.86 13.95 3.02
CA ALA A 187 -15.18 12.69 2.78
C ALA A 187 -15.81 11.93 1.61
N VAL A 188 -15.02 11.07 0.97
CA VAL A 188 -15.49 10.14 -0.06
C VAL A 188 -14.91 8.75 0.19
N GLU A 189 -15.72 7.72 -0.02
CA GLU A 189 -15.29 6.33 0.00
C GLU A 189 -15.87 5.62 -1.21
N VAL A 190 -15.04 4.85 -1.91
CA VAL A 190 -15.43 4.09 -3.09
C VAL A 190 -15.21 2.62 -2.84
N LYS A 191 -16.26 1.82 -3.01
CA LYS A 191 -16.23 0.37 -2.76
C LYS A 191 -16.71 -0.38 -3.99
N GLU A 192 -15.99 -1.45 -4.33
CA GLU A 192 -16.43 -2.40 -5.34
C GLU A 192 -17.37 -3.43 -4.71
N PHE A 193 -18.48 -3.67 -5.39
CA PHE A 193 -19.43 -4.73 -5.09
C PHE A 193 -19.41 -5.72 -6.25
N ASN A 194 -19.09 -6.97 -5.94
CA ASN A 194 -18.98 -8.04 -6.93
C ASN A 194 -19.67 -9.33 -6.46
N ASP A 195 -19.88 -10.25 -7.40
CA ASP A 195 -20.55 -11.53 -7.20
C ASP A 195 -19.64 -12.65 -6.66
N ILE A 196 -18.43 -12.30 -6.18
CA ILE A 196 -17.48 -13.27 -5.65
C ILE A 196 -17.87 -13.65 -4.21
N PRO A 197 -17.92 -14.94 -3.83
CA PRO A 197 -18.16 -15.33 -2.44
C PRO A 197 -17.12 -14.72 -1.47
N PRO A 198 -17.48 -14.21 -0.29
CA PRO A 198 -16.54 -13.57 0.65
C PRO A 198 -15.34 -14.41 1.07
N ASP A 199 -15.51 -15.73 1.09
CA ASP A 199 -14.50 -16.75 1.41
C ASP A 199 -13.61 -17.12 0.21
N ALA A 200 -14.01 -16.74 -1.00
CA ALA A 200 -13.19 -16.94 -2.19
C ALA A 200 -12.13 -15.83 -2.29
N THR A 201 -10.89 -16.17 -1.98
CA THR A 201 -9.73 -15.31 -2.19
C THR A 201 -9.22 -15.42 -3.63
N GLY A 202 -8.43 -14.42 -4.05
CA GLY A 202 -7.61 -14.49 -5.26
C GLY A 202 -6.18 -14.94 -4.92
N ASP A 203 -5.42 -15.37 -5.93
CA ASP A 203 -4.01 -15.78 -5.75
C ASP A 203 -3.06 -14.58 -5.58
N THR A 204 -3.53 -13.37 -5.89
CA THR A 204 -2.76 -12.14 -5.92
C THR A 204 -3.40 -11.05 -5.06
N VAL A 205 -2.61 -10.00 -4.75
CA VAL A 205 -3.13 -8.77 -4.14
C VAL A 205 -4.21 -8.20 -5.06
N GLY A 206 -5.38 -7.95 -4.51
CA GLY A 206 -6.50 -7.42 -5.27
C GLY A 206 -7.20 -8.45 -6.17
N GLY A 207 -6.83 -9.73 -6.15
CA GLY A 207 -7.41 -10.77 -7.02
C GLY A 207 -8.89 -11.09 -6.79
N ARG A 208 -9.57 -10.37 -5.90
CA ARG A 208 -11.03 -10.34 -5.76
C ARG A 208 -11.66 -9.21 -6.60
N TYR A 209 -10.93 -8.14 -6.82
CA TYR A 209 -11.44 -6.93 -7.46
C TYR A 209 -11.15 -6.95 -8.95
N VAL A 210 -12.02 -6.30 -9.72
CA VAL A 210 -11.82 -6.11 -11.16
C VAL A 210 -11.55 -4.66 -11.53
N PHE A 211 -11.91 -3.71 -10.66
CA PHE A 211 -11.53 -2.31 -10.80
C PHE A 211 -10.13 -2.11 -10.20
N HIS A 212 -9.12 -2.02 -11.07
CA HIS A 212 -7.76 -1.69 -10.64
C HIS A 212 -7.65 -0.19 -10.32
N HIS A 213 -8.16 0.65 -11.23
CA HIS A 213 -8.32 2.08 -11.00
C HIS A 213 -9.66 2.60 -11.56
N MET A 214 -10.21 3.65 -10.94
CA MET A 214 -11.30 4.46 -11.48
C MET A 214 -11.00 5.95 -11.28
N THR A 215 -10.87 6.66 -12.40
CA THR A 215 -10.82 8.13 -12.42
C THR A 215 -12.23 8.69 -12.59
N TYR A 216 -12.57 9.66 -11.74
CA TYR A 216 -13.92 10.22 -11.71
C TYR A 216 -13.90 11.66 -11.18
N GLY A 217 -14.96 12.39 -11.50
CA GLY A 217 -15.13 13.78 -11.09
C GLY A 217 -16.57 14.23 -11.20
N ALA A 218 -16.90 15.34 -10.53
CA ALA A 218 -18.17 16.00 -10.75
C ALA A 218 -18.07 16.97 -11.92
N VAL A 219 -18.98 16.85 -12.87
CA VAL A 219 -19.08 17.70 -14.07
C VAL A 219 -20.50 18.24 -14.22
N MET A 220 -20.66 19.37 -14.90
CA MET A 220 -21.98 19.81 -15.33
C MET A 220 -22.39 19.08 -16.61
N PRO A 221 -23.66 18.68 -16.77
CA PRO A 221 -24.12 17.91 -17.92
C PRO A 221 -24.03 18.64 -19.27
N GLU A 222 -23.94 19.98 -19.29
CA GLU A 222 -23.76 20.78 -20.50
C GLU A 222 -22.59 21.77 -20.36
N GLY A 223 -21.63 21.72 -21.29
CA GLY A 223 -20.72 22.84 -21.61
C GLY A 223 -19.60 23.18 -20.62
N ALA A 224 -19.35 22.33 -19.61
CA ALA A 224 -18.22 22.51 -18.71
C ALA A 224 -16.92 22.03 -19.36
N ASP A 225 -15.90 22.88 -19.37
CA ASP A 225 -14.54 22.49 -19.75
C ASP A 225 -14.04 21.42 -18.77
N VAL A 226 -13.19 20.49 -19.22
CA VAL A 226 -12.61 19.42 -18.40
C VAL A 226 -11.86 19.99 -17.18
N GLU A 227 -11.40 21.24 -17.30
CA GLU A 227 -10.78 22.04 -16.24
C GLU A 227 -11.73 22.48 -15.12
N SER A 228 -13.04 22.57 -15.38
CA SER A 228 -14.05 22.98 -14.37
C SER A 228 -14.59 21.82 -13.54
N ALA A 229 -14.17 20.59 -13.84
CA ALA A 229 -14.58 19.40 -13.10
C ALA A 229 -14.01 19.39 -11.68
N THR A 230 -14.86 19.13 -10.67
CA THR A 230 -14.35 18.81 -9.34
C THR A 230 -13.82 17.38 -9.35
N ARG A 231 -12.50 17.24 -9.39
CA ARG A 231 -11.84 15.93 -9.29
C ARG A 231 -11.89 15.40 -7.87
N PHE A 232 -12.05 14.09 -7.74
CA PHE A 232 -11.86 13.36 -6.49
C PHE A 232 -10.58 12.52 -6.57
N PRO A 233 -10.06 12.05 -5.42
CA PRO A 233 -8.96 11.10 -5.42
C PRO A 233 -9.29 9.87 -6.27
N VAL A 234 -8.30 9.33 -6.98
CA VAL A 234 -8.50 8.16 -7.86
C VAL A 234 -8.84 6.97 -6.98
N HIS A 235 -9.90 6.23 -7.32
CA HIS A 235 -10.15 4.95 -6.65
C HIS A 235 -9.13 3.94 -7.16
N GLU A 236 -8.50 3.24 -6.23
CA GLU A 236 -7.56 2.16 -6.50
C GLU A 236 -7.97 0.95 -5.67
N VAL A 237 -7.55 -0.24 -6.12
CA VAL A 237 -7.83 -1.47 -5.40
C VAL A 237 -7.33 -1.42 -3.95
N GLY A 238 -8.23 -1.61 -2.99
CA GLY A 238 -7.90 -1.56 -1.56
C GLY A 238 -7.60 -0.17 -0.99
N ARG A 239 -7.98 0.91 -1.70
CA ARG A 239 -7.89 2.28 -1.17
C ARG A 239 -8.83 2.48 0.02
N ASN A 240 -8.34 3.17 1.05
CA ASN A 240 -9.14 3.59 2.20
C ASN A 240 -10.03 4.80 1.86
N ALA A 241 -10.93 5.17 2.77
CA ALA A 241 -11.70 6.40 2.64
C ALA A 241 -10.81 7.65 2.61
N ASP A 242 -11.18 8.60 1.75
CA ASP A 242 -10.55 9.91 1.65
C ASP A 242 -11.30 10.91 2.52
N ILE A 243 -10.71 11.27 3.67
CA ILE A 243 -11.25 12.27 4.60
C ILE A 243 -10.50 13.58 4.37
N PHE A 244 -11.22 14.62 3.93
CA PHE A 244 -10.64 15.93 3.69
C PHE A 244 -10.51 16.73 5.00
N PRO A 245 -9.53 17.66 5.11
CA PRO A 245 -9.40 18.52 6.28
C PRO A 245 -10.69 19.32 6.53
N GLU A 246 -11.02 19.55 7.80
CA GLU A 246 -12.27 20.24 8.18
C GLU A 246 -12.40 21.66 7.58
N VAL A 247 -11.28 22.34 7.37
CA VAL A 247 -11.20 23.69 6.77
C VAL A 247 -11.19 23.68 5.24
N ALA A 248 -11.19 22.50 4.62
CA ALA A 248 -11.23 22.30 3.19
C ALA A 248 -12.53 21.61 2.77
N GLY A 249 -12.90 21.77 1.51
CA GLY A 249 -14.03 21.06 0.95
C GLY A 249 -13.95 21.03 -0.57
N ARG A 250 -14.38 19.93 -1.18
CA ARG A 250 -14.52 19.84 -2.64
C ARG A 250 -15.96 20.14 -3.01
N LEU A 251 -16.18 21.09 -3.92
CA LEU A 251 -17.52 21.47 -4.33
C LEU A 251 -18.16 20.38 -5.19
N LEU A 252 -19.35 19.94 -4.81
CA LEU A 252 -20.24 19.12 -5.62
C LEU A 252 -21.42 20.02 -6.05
N PRO A 253 -21.41 20.57 -7.28
CA PRO A 253 -22.39 21.57 -7.69
C PRO A 253 -23.81 21.00 -7.80
N ALA A 254 -24.81 21.86 -7.62
CA ALA A 254 -26.20 21.55 -7.92
C ALA A 254 -26.37 21.11 -9.38
N GLY A 255 -27.14 20.04 -9.61
CA GLY A 255 -27.37 19.50 -10.96
C GLY A 255 -26.16 18.87 -11.62
N SER A 256 -25.02 18.73 -10.92
CA SER A 256 -23.85 18.04 -11.46
C SER A 256 -24.09 16.55 -11.64
N HIS A 257 -23.26 15.94 -12.49
CA HIS A 257 -23.16 14.51 -12.69
C HIS A 257 -21.80 14.02 -12.21
N LEU A 258 -21.74 12.81 -11.68
CA LEU A 258 -20.49 12.09 -11.47
C LEU A 258 -20.07 11.44 -12.79
N GLU A 259 -19.02 11.94 -13.41
CA GLU A 259 -18.43 11.35 -14.60
C GLU A 259 -17.43 10.26 -14.21
N LEU A 260 -17.62 9.07 -14.79
CA LEU A 260 -16.73 7.92 -14.65
C LEU A 260 -15.84 7.85 -15.89
N GLU A 261 -14.74 8.58 -15.83
CA GLU A 261 -13.90 8.89 -17.00
C GLU A 261 -13.19 7.67 -17.55
N THR A 262 -12.50 6.94 -16.69
CA THR A 262 -11.71 5.77 -17.10
C THR A 262 -11.66 4.76 -15.97
N ALA A 263 -12.40 3.66 -16.16
CA ALA A 263 -12.20 2.40 -15.46
C ALA A 263 -11.04 1.64 -16.10
N HIS A 264 -10.03 1.30 -15.32
CA HIS A 264 -9.02 0.31 -15.66
C HIS A 264 -9.45 -1.03 -15.07
N LEU A 265 -9.94 -1.91 -15.94
CA LEU A 265 -10.48 -3.22 -15.57
C LEU A 265 -9.43 -4.31 -15.80
N HIS A 266 -9.26 -5.18 -14.80
CA HIS A 266 -8.32 -6.29 -14.80
C HIS A 266 -9.05 -7.61 -14.55
N SER A 267 -8.71 -8.65 -15.33
CA SER A 267 -9.24 -10.00 -15.12
C SER A 267 -8.65 -10.64 -13.87
N ASN A 268 -9.49 -11.30 -13.08
CA ASN A 268 -9.11 -11.87 -11.78
C ASN A 268 -9.17 -13.42 -11.74
N GLY A 269 -9.12 -14.07 -12.90
CA GLY A 269 -9.15 -15.53 -13.02
C GLY A 269 -10.55 -16.16 -13.02
N ARG A 270 -11.62 -15.35 -12.89
CA ARG A 270 -13.02 -15.81 -13.02
C ARG A 270 -13.87 -14.75 -13.71
N GLU A 271 -14.94 -15.19 -14.36
CA GLU A 271 -15.93 -14.23 -14.85
C GLU A 271 -16.57 -13.57 -13.63
N THR A 272 -16.50 -12.24 -13.57
CA THR A 272 -16.94 -11.45 -12.43
C THR A 272 -17.85 -10.34 -12.89
N GLN A 273 -18.98 -10.18 -12.21
CA GLN A 273 -19.82 -9.00 -12.34
C GLN A 273 -19.55 -8.07 -11.18
N ALA A 274 -19.28 -6.80 -11.49
CA ALA A 274 -18.94 -5.81 -10.48
C ALA A 274 -19.50 -4.43 -10.81
N HIS A 275 -19.70 -3.62 -9.78
CA HIS A 275 -19.94 -2.18 -9.90
C HIS A 275 -19.28 -1.46 -8.73
N LEU A 276 -19.09 -0.15 -8.87
CA LEU A 276 -18.59 0.73 -7.82
C LEU A 276 -19.75 1.49 -7.18
N LYS A 277 -19.70 1.65 -5.86
CA LYS A 277 -20.51 2.62 -5.14
C LYS A 277 -19.62 3.74 -4.61
N PHE A 278 -20.04 4.97 -4.83
CA PHE A 278 -19.37 6.20 -4.42
C PHE A 278 -20.19 6.81 -3.29
N ALA A 279 -19.69 6.69 -2.06
CA ALA A 279 -20.30 7.27 -0.88
C ALA A 279 -19.67 8.63 -0.57
N PHE A 280 -20.50 9.65 -0.40
CA PHE A 280 -20.07 11.00 -0.05
C PHE A 280 -20.63 11.40 1.32
N LYS A 281 -19.74 11.88 2.18
CA LYS A 281 -20.10 12.64 3.37
C LYS A 281 -20.03 14.13 3.03
N LEU A 282 -21.10 14.87 3.30
CA LEU A 282 -21.20 16.29 2.98
C LEU A 282 -21.04 17.14 4.24
N HIS A 283 -20.40 18.30 4.09
CA HIS A 283 -20.42 19.32 5.14
C HIS A 283 -21.85 19.83 5.41
N PRO A 284 -22.11 20.39 6.60
CA PRO A 284 -23.37 21.06 6.90
C PRO A 284 -23.74 22.12 5.86
N LYS A 285 -25.03 22.36 5.66
CA LYS A 285 -25.50 23.42 4.76
C LYS A 285 -24.96 24.78 5.22
N GLY A 286 -24.55 25.61 4.26
CA GLY A 286 -23.94 26.92 4.53
C GLY A 286 -22.45 26.88 4.87
N TYR A 287 -21.83 25.69 4.94
CA TYR A 287 -20.38 25.57 5.05
C TYR A 287 -19.69 26.22 3.83
N ALA A 288 -18.63 26.96 4.10
CA ALA A 288 -17.72 27.49 3.10
C ALA A 288 -16.29 27.15 3.55
N PRO A 289 -15.45 26.57 2.68
CA PRO A 289 -14.09 26.20 3.05
C PRO A 289 -13.22 27.46 3.23
N GLU A 290 -12.28 27.39 4.18
CA GLU A 290 -11.27 28.45 4.39
C GLU A 290 -10.15 28.35 3.34
N ILE A 291 -9.89 27.14 2.86
CA ILE A 291 -8.87 26.87 1.83
C ILE A 291 -9.49 26.23 0.60
N SER A 292 -9.13 26.75 -0.57
CA SER A 292 -9.50 26.14 -1.85
C SER A 292 -8.60 24.94 -2.14
N HIS A 293 -9.20 23.85 -2.60
CA HIS A 293 -8.45 22.70 -3.08
C HIS A 293 -7.92 22.96 -4.49
N SER A 294 -6.65 22.70 -4.72
CA SER A 294 -6.05 22.67 -6.06
C SER A 294 -5.28 21.37 -6.24
N ARG A 295 -5.57 20.65 -7.34
CA ARG A 295 -4.78 19.48 -7.73
C ARG A 295 -3.61 19.95 -8.59
N THR A 296 -2.41 19.72 -8.09
CA THR A 296 -1.17 20.03 -8.83
C THR A 296 -0.58 18.74 -9.37
N PHE A 297 -0.72 18.50 -10.67
CA PHE A 297 0.02 17.42 -11.33
C PHE A 297 1.45 17.87 -11.61
N VAL A 298 2.41 17.04 -11.23
CA VAL A 298 3.85 17.23 -11.48
C VAL A 298 4.37 15.95 -12.11
N GLY A 299 4.41 15.94 -13.45
CA GLY A 299 4.87 14.79 -14.22
C GLY A 299 4.94 15.16 -15.70
N ASN A 300 6.01 14.74 -16.38
CA ASN A 300 6.11 14.84 -17.83
C ASN A 300 5.90 13.43 -18.38
N GLY A 301 4.71 13.11 -18.88
CA GLY A 301 4.42 11.80 -19.50
C GLY A 301 4.63 11.76 -21.01
N VAL A 302 4.86 12.92 -21.65
CA VAL A 302 4.91 13.03 -23.12
C VAL A 302 6.33 12.94 -23.68
N ASP A 303 7.35 13.32 -22.90
CA ASP A 303 8.75 13.30 -23.33
C ASP A 303 9.60 12.30 -22.52
N ILE A 304 9.02 11.19 -22.07
CA ILE A 304 9.76 10.13 -21.37
C ILE A 304 10.41 9.18 -22.38
N ASP A 305 11.73 9.04 -22.30
CA ASP A 305 12.49 7.97 -22.95
C ASP A 305 13.28 7.18 -21.89
N ILE A 306 12.90 5.91 -21.69
CA ILE A 306 13.57 4.98 -20.76
C ILE A 306 14.35 3.96 -21.58
N LYS A 307 15.68 4.00 -21.46
CA LYS A 307 16.57 3.09 -22.17
C LYS A 307 16.43 1.67 -21.65
N PRO A 308 16.35 0.66 -22.53
CA PRO A 308 16.29 -0.73 -22.10
C PRO A 308 17.61 -1.14 -21.42
N ASN A 309 17.51 -1.97 -20.37
CA ASN A 309 18.65 -2.54 -19.64
C ASN A 309 19.60 -1.52 -18.98
N GLN A 310 19.13 -0.29 -18.73
CA GLN A 310 19.87 0.70 -17.97
C GLN A 310 19.16 0.95 -16.63
N ALA A 311 19.87 0.67 -15.52
CA ALA A 311 19.39 0.96 -14.18
C ALA A 311 19.51 2.46 -13.85
N ASP A 312 18.81 2.87 -12.79
CA ASP A 312 18.96 4.18 -12.14
C ASP A 312 18.76 5.39 -13.09
N GLN A 313 17.82 5.25 -14.02
CA GLN A 313 17.41 6.36 -14.88
C GLN A 313 16.52 7.32 -14.09
N GLU A 314 16.85 8.60 -14.13
CA GLU A 314 16.16 9.66 -13.41
C GLU A 314 15.44 10.58 -14.40
N LEU A 315 14.20 10.95 -14.04
CA LEU A 315 13.37 11.87 -14.81
C LEU A 315 12.86 12.94 -13.86
N HIS A 316 12.91 14.19 -14.31
CA HIS A 316 12.52 15.34 -13.52
C HIS A 316 11.36 16.04 -14.22
N ALA A 317 10.38 16.46 -13.43
CA ALA A 317 9.31 17.34 -13.86
C ALA A 317 9.22 18.50 -12.86
N TYR A 318 9.00 19.70 -13.37
CA TYR A 318 8.99 20.91 -12.56
C TYR A 318 7.66 21.63 -12.75
N ARG A 319 7.20 22.26 -11.68
CA ARG A 319 6.07 23.18 -11.73
C ARG A 319 6.35 24.38 -10.85
N VAL A 320 6.13 25.57 -11.41
CA VAL A 320 6.21 26.82 -10.66
C VAL A 320 4.88 27.01 -9.93
N LEU A 321 4.96 27.37 -8.64
CA LEU A 321 3.80 27.71 -7.83
C LEU A 321 3.57 29.22 -7.89
N ASP A 322 2.42 29.64 -8.39
CA ASP A 322 2.10 31.07 -8.56
C ASP A 322 1.49 31.70 -7.28
N THR A 323 1.14 30.88 -6.29
CA THR A 323 0.57 31.29 -5.02
C THR A 323 1.14 30.48 -3.86
N HIS A 324 1.07 31.03 -2.64
CA HIS A 324 1.42 30.30 -1.43
C HIS A 324 0.57 29.03 -1.33
N THR A 325 1.22 27.87 -1.41
CA THR A 325 0.54 26.58 -1.51
C THR A 325 0.97 25.71 -0.33
N LYS A 326 0.00 25.21 0.43
CA LYS A 326 0.23 24.16 1.43
C LYS A 326 0.02 22.81 0.75
N ILE A 327 1.07 22.02 0.63
CA ILE A 327 0.96 20.63 0.18
C ILE A 327 0.41 19.82 1.35
N LEU A 328 -0.70 19.12 1.15
CA LEU A 328 -1.37 18.33 2.20
C LEU A 328 -1.15 16.83 2.02
N SER A 329 -0.84 16.41 0.80
CA SER A 329 -0.63 15.02 0.48
C SER A 329 0.21 14.86 -0.76
N PHE A 330 0.89 13.73 -0.86
CA PHE A 330 1.64 13.29 -2.02
C PHE A 330 1.21 11.87 -2.41
N GLU A 331 1.00 11.63 -3.69
CA GLU A 331 0.69 10.31 -4.24
C GLU A 331 1.65 10.06 -5.42
N PRO A 332 2.69 9.22 -5.25
CA PRO A 332 3.56 8.86 -6.34
C PRO A 332 2.79 8.03 -7.37
N HIS A 333 2.98 8.31 -8.65
CA HIS A 333 2.38 7.51 -9.71
C HIS A 333 3.38 7.26 -10.84
N GLN A 334 3.68 5.98 -11.09
CA GLN A 334 4.58 5.51 -12.14
C GLN A 334 3.99 4.22 -12.74
N HIS A 335 4.58 3.69 -13.82
CA HIS A 335 4.20 2.38 -14.33
C HIS A 335 5.20 1.31 -13.89
N ALA A 336 5.13 0.11 -14.47
CA ALA A 336 5.96 -1.05 -14.12
C ALA A 336 7.48 -0.80 -13.91
N PRO A 337 8.19 0.06 -14.67
CA PRO A 337 9.61 0.31 -14.43
C PRO A 337 9.90 1.30 -13.29
N GLY A 338 8.87 1.96 -12.76
CA GLY A 338 8.99 2.89 -11.64
C GLY A 338 9.47 2.20 -10.37
N MET A 339 10.36 2.87 -9.64
CA MET A 339 11.01 2.33 -8.45
C MET A 339 10.98 3.30 -7.26
N ARG A 340 11.01 4.60 -7.54
CA ARG A 340 11.17 5.66 -6.54
C ARG A 340 10.66 6.98 -7.10
N MET A 341 10.02 7.80 -6.27
CA MET A 341 9.65 9.17 -6.61
C MET A 341 9.90 10.09 -5.42
N CYS A 342 10.39 11.30 -5.70
CA CYS A 342 10.63 12.33 -4.71
C CYS A 342 9.85 13.60 -5.05
N VAL A 343 9.51 14.36 -4.01
CA VAL A 343 9.03 15.74 -4.14
C VAL A 343 10.05 16.65 -3.50
N GLU A 344 10.44 17.68 -4.23
CA GLU A 344 11.39 18.70 -3.78
C GLU A 344 10.77 20.10 -3.89
N ALA A 345 11.02 20.93 -2.89
CA ALA A 345 10.77 22.36 -2.94
C ALA A 345 12.04 23.06 -3.40
N ILE A 346 11.93 23.87 -4.45
CA ILE A 346 13.04 24.62 -5.03
C ILE A 346 12.74 26.10 -4.88
N TRP A 347 13.60 26.83 -4.16
CA TRP A 347 13.50 28.29 -4.01
C TRP A 347 14.90 28.92 -4.06
N GLY A 348 15.11 29.81 -5.03
CA GLY A 348 16.41 30.44 -5.24
C GLY A 348 17.50 29.40 -5.52
N LEU A 349 18.47 29.29 -4.60
CA LEU A 349 19.57 28.31 -4.66
C LEU A 349 19.35 27.11 -3.73
N ILE A 350 18.20 27.03 -3.05
CA ILE A 350 17.89 26.01 -2.06
C ILE A 350 16.97 24.99 -2.67
N ILE A 351 17.37 23.73 -2.55
CA ILE A 351 16.57 22.55 -2.88
C ILE A 351 16.36 21.81 -1.57
N GLU A 352 15.11 21.62 -1.20
CA GLU A 352 14.71 20.87 -0.02
C GLU A 352 13.88 19.66 -0.46
N THR A 353 14.41 18.46 -0.22
CA THR A 353 13.67 17.22 -0.45
C THR A 353 12.59 17.10 0.62
N LEU A 354 11.33 17.25 0.23
CA LEU A 354 10.19 17.17 1.14
C LEU A 354 9.90 15.72 1.53
N MET A 355 10.04 14.79 0.59
CA MET A 355 9.96 13.35 0.84
C MET A 355 10.41 12.55 -0.38
N CYS A 356 10.82 11.32 -0.15
CA CYS A 356 10.98 10.30 -1.18
C CYS A 356 10.32 9.00 -0.74
N VAL A 357 9.77 8.28 -1.72
CA VAL A 357 9.11 7.01 -1.51
C VAL A 357 9.57 6.02 -2.58
N GLY A 358 9.74 4.77 -2.18
CA GLY A 358 9.76 3.66 -3.14
C GLY A 358 8.42 3.52 -3.85
N TYR A 359 8.37 2.70 -4.90
CA TYR A 359 7.18 2.51 -5.70
C TYR A 359 6.88 1.03 -5.97
N ASP A 360 5.61 0.66 -5.80
CA ASP A 360 5.05 -0.61 -6.24
C ASP A 360 3.73 -0.34 -6.98
N HIS A 361 3.71 -0.61 -8.28
CA HIS A 361 2.54 -0.37 -9.11
C HIS A 361 1.30 -1.15 -8.64
N ASN A 362 1.49 -2.26 -7.92
CA ASN A 362 0.36 -3.05 -7.40
C ASN A 362 -0.28 -2.41 -6.16
N CYS A 363 0.38 -1.44 -5.52
CA CYS A 363 -0.12 -0.81 -4.31
C CYS A 363 0.36 0.64 -4.22
N VAL A 364 -0.35 1.52 -4.93
CA VAL A 364 -0.13 2.96 -4.83
C VAL A 364 -0.70 3.48 -3.51
N LYS A 365 -0.01 4.45 -2.90
CA LYS A 365 -0.35 5.02 -1.60
C LYS A 365 -0.34 6.52 -1.66
N GLN A 366 -1.31 7.12 -0.99
CA GLN A 366 -1.27 8.53 -0.66
C GLN A 366 -0.62 8.72 0.71
N TYR A 367 0.30 9.67 0.77
CA TYR A 367 0.98 10.10 1.98
C TYR A 367 0.38 11.44 2.40
N ILE A 368 -0.39 11.44 3.48
CA ILE A 368 -1.06 12.63 4.01
C ILE A 368 -0.26 13.14 5.20
N TYR A 369 0.13 14.41 5.16
CA TYR A 369 0.98 15.05 6.18
C TYR A 369 0.22 15.48 7.44
#